data_AF-A0A1H4DCM8-F1
#
_entry.id   AF-A0A1H4DCM8-F1
#
_cell.length_a   1.000
_cell.length_b   1.000
_cell.length_c   1.000
_cell.angle_alpha   90.00
_cell.angle_beta   90.00
_cell.angle_gamma   90.00
#
_symmetry.space_group_name_H-M   'P 1'
#
loop_
_entity.id
_entity.type
_entity.pdbx_description
1 polymer ?
#
loop_
_entity_poly.entity_id
_entity_poly.type
_entity_poly.pdbx_seq_one_letter_code
_entity_poly.pdbx_strand_id
1 'polypeptide(L)'
;MKLNKYQTIALEKMQDSRAISHKLLKEFSDKEGALYSFLHIVKRHDDELNVCFRGNNNAIEIYYLNHLVWKLTPADKGNFRVSFNFNHAKLMPDRMEYLKRLEMDGKGFVLKNTGEIEWIKESFSKKDINDGLWQIFKDIMDFCFDPLKGTPQIEKRWQHKFFRDFHTYECLTKGFYVYDLEYHQKLPNKKELNKMFIGKTDDELKSMGVHSDVMKNVVVKNEPDFIGIELDTETNESYLIFGEIKSLYKSCNGKSGIMSHLEKMKEFMETDILVNKRKAEAESMLQQYSAIGDITKTTGLEGLSKRLKIKNVLVLTDSKYHDKNNTVVEWDKKGGAIKYFEDNRNDIIDKANEVGCEIWLVKNACCDDETPITMKHNICCIK
;
A
#
# COMPACT_ATOMS: atom_id res chain seq x y z
N MET A 1 -15.31 3.10 17.88
CA MET A 1 -14.66 2.26 18.93
C MET A 1 -14.20 3.11 20.13
N LYS A 2 -14.37 2.67 21.39
CA LYS A 2 -13.88 3.42 22.57
C LYS A 2 -12.59 2.82 23.12
N LEU A 3 -11.47 3.48 22.87
CA LEU A 3 -10.17 3.14 23.45
C LEU A 3 -10.13 3.53 24.94
N ASN A 4 -9.49 2.70 25.76
CA ASN A 4 -9.20 3.08 27.13
C ASN A 4 -8.00 4.05 27.20
N LYS A 5 -7.83 4.73 28.34
CA LYS A 5 -6.76 5.72 28.54
C LYS A 5 -5.36 5.19 28.21
N TYR A 6 -5.04 3.95 28.58
CA TYR A 6 -3.73 3.36 28.35
C TYR A 6 -3.50 3.04 26.87
N GLN A 7 -4.54 2.57 26.17
CA GLN A 7 -4.50 2.32 24.72
C GLN A 7 -4.28 3.61 23.95
N THR A 8 -5.00 4.68 24.32
CA THR A 8 -4.78 6.02 23.75
C THR A 8 -3.32 6.46 23.94
N ILE A 9 -2.80 6.40 25.17
CA ILE A 9 -1.39 6.75 25.47
C ILE A 9 -0.41 5.92 24.62
N ALA A 10 -0.65 4.62 24.49
CA ALA A 10 0.22 3.72 23.73
C ALA A 10 0.26 4.08 22.24
N LEU A 11 -0.91 4.36 21.64
CA LEU A 11 -0.99 4.79 20.24
C LEU A 11 -0.37 6.18 20.05
N GLU A 12 -0.59 7.12 20.97
CA GLU A 12 -0.08 8.49 20.90
C GLU A 12 1.45 8.48 20.82
N LYS A 13 2.09 7.75 21.73
CA LYS A 13 3.55 7.64 21.88
C LYS A 13 4.21 6.74 20.83
N MET A 14 3.43 5.97 20.08
CA MET A 14 3.98 5.09 19.05
C MET A 14 4.54 5.89 17.88
N GLN A 15 5.77 5.55 17.50
CA GLN A 15 6.37 5.96 16.23
C GLN A 15 5.75 5.14 15.11
N ASP A 16 4.73 5.71 14.50
CA ASP A 16 4.05 5.16 13.34
C ASP A 16 3.83 6.28 12.33
N SER A 17 4.65 6.26 11.30
CA SER A 17 4.63 7.20 10.19
C SER A 17 5.01 6.45 8.93
N ARG A 18 4.35 6.77 7.82
CA ARG A 18 4.77 6.28 6.51
C ARG A 18 5.98 7.02 5.94
N ALA A 19 6.21 8.26 6.38
CA ALA A 19 7.34 9.06 5.91
C ALA A 19 8.67 8.49 6.42
N ILE A 20 9.62 8.30 5.50
CA ILE A 20 10.96 7.80 5.82
C ILE A 20 11.87 8.90 6.39
N SER A 21 12.99 8.51 6.99
CA SER A 21 13.99 9.48 7.46
C SER A 21 14.55 10.33 6.32
N HIS A 22 14.85 11.60 6.59
CA HIS A 22 15.45 12.51 5.62
C HIS A 22 16.75 11.96 5.02
N LYS A 23 17.57 11.28 5.83
CA LYS A 23 18.79 10.62 5.36
C LYS A 23 18.47 9.56 4.29
N LEU A 24 17.54 8.65 4.56
CA LEU A 24 17.19 7.61 3.60
C LEU A 24 16.58 8.19 2.32
N LEU A 25 15.72 9.21 2.45
CA LEU A 25 15.15 9.91 1.30
C LEU A 25 16.25 10.49 0.41
N LYS A 26 17.19 11.24 1.01
CA LYS A 26 18.31 11.87 0.31
C LYS A 26 19.14 10.86 -0.48
N GLU A 27 19.44 9.72 0.13
CA GLU A 27 20.23 8.65 -0.49
C GLU A 27 19.51 7.99 -1.68
N PHE A 28 18.19 8.07 -1.72
CA PHE A 28 17.37 7.56 -2.81
C PHE A 28 17.07 8.61 -3.90
N SER A 29 16.86 9.87 -3.51
CA SER A 29 16.46 10.95 -4.43
C SER A 29 17.63 11.65 -5.10
N ASP A 30 18.75 11.83 -4.40
CA ASP A 30 19.88 12.62 -4.92
C ASP A 30 20.64 11.83 -5.98
N LYS A 31 21.07 12.48 -7.07
CA LYS A 31 21.78 11.81 -8.19
C LYS A 31 23.06 11.07 -7.76
N GLU A 32 23.70 11.55 -6.70
CA GLU A 32 24.91 10.98 -6.10
C GLU A 32 24.61 10.07 -4.89
N GLY A 33 23.32 9.90 -4.55
CA GLY A 33 22.87 9.10 -3.43
C GLY A 33 23.12 7.61 -3.64
N ALA A 34 23.39 6.90 -2.55
CA ALA A 34 23.75 5.48 -2.59
C ALA A 34 22.69 4.55 -3.21
N LEU A 35 21.42 4.97 -3.20
CA LEU A 35 20.28 4.21 -3.71
C LEU A 35 19.69 4.80 -4.99
N TYR A 36 20.26 5.89 -5.54
CA TYR A 36 19.71 6.59 -6.71
C TYR A 36 19.50 5.68 -7.93
N SER A 37 20.37 4.68 -8.12
CA SER A 37 20.24 3.75 -9.24
C SER A 37 18.92 2.96 -9.23
N PHE A 38 18.31 2.75 -8.04
CA PHE A 38 16.98 2.15 -7.94
C PHE A 38 15.88 3.11 -8.41
N LEU A 39 15.91 4.37 -7.94
CA LEU A 39 14.97 5.39 -8.42
C LEU A 39 15.07 5.56 -9.93
N HIS A 40 16.29 5.54 -10.48
CA HIS A 40 16.51 5.61 -11.92
C HIS A 40 15.89 4.44 -12.69
N ILE A 41 15.93 3.22 -12.15
CA ILE A 41 15.25 2.06 -12.75
C ILE A 41 13.73 2.20 -12.63
N VAL A 42 13.20 2.58 -11.47
CA VAL A 42 11.76 2.82 -11.30
C VAL A 42 11.25 3.83 -12.34
N LYS A 43 11.94 4.96 -12.50
CA LYS A 43 11.55 6.00 -13.47
C LYS A 43 11.64 5.57 -14.94
N ARG A 44 12.31 4.46 -15.25
CA ARG A 44 12.39 3.90 -16.61
C ARG A 44 11.32 2.85 -16.89
N HIS A 45 10.68 2.35 -15.84
CA HIS A 45 9.63 1.33 -15.84
C HIS A 45 8.47 1.85 -14.96
N ASP A 46 8.10 3.12 -15.11
CA ASP A 46 7.15 3.83 -14.25
C ASP A 46 5.68 3.42 -14.51
N ASP A 47 5.45 2.70 -15.61
CA ASP A 47 4.24 2.00 -15.95
C ASP A 47 4.07 0.65 -15.23
N GLU A 48 5.15 0.08 -14.70
CA GLU A 48 5.18 -1.24 -14.05
C GLU A 48 5.57 -1.20 -12.56
N LEU A 49 6.51 -0.30 -12.19
CA LEU A 49 7.14 -0.25 -10.88
C LEU A 49 6.59 0.90 -10.03
N ASN A 50 6.26 0.57 -8.78
CA ASN A 50 5.70 1.51 -7.82
C ASN A 50 6.59 1.64 -6.59
N VAL A 51 6.84 2.88 -6.15
CA VAL A 51 7.60 3.17 -4.92
C VAL A 51 6.64 3.44 -3.78
N CYS A 52 6.84 2.77 -2.65
CA CYS A 52 6.11 3.00 -1.41
C CYS A 52 7.07 3.31 -0.26
N PHE A 53 6.84 4.42 0.44
CA PHE A 53 7.57 4.74 1.66
C PHE A 53 6.98 4.01 2.89
N ARG A 54 7.86 3.41 3.70
CA ARG A 54 7.52 2.64 4.90
C ARG A 54 8.33 3.13 6.11
N GLY A 55 8.02 4.34 6.57
CA GLY A 55 8.69 5.02 7.69
C GLY A 55 8.68 4.22 8.99
N ASN A 56 7.65 3.41 9.23
CA ASN A 56 7.51 2.53 10.37
C ASN A 56 8.62 1.46 10.48
N ASN A 57 9.28 1.17 9.35
CA ASN A 57 10.46 0.32 9.20
C ASN A 57 11.68 1.09 8.66
N ASN A 58 11.55 2.41 8.47
CA ASN A 58 12.47 3.27 7.73
C ASN A 58 12.97 2.57 6.44
N ALA A 59 12.03 2.15 5.60
CA ALA A 59 12.28 1.40 4.38
C ALA A 59 11.63 2.07 3.16
N ILE A 60 12.22 1.85 2.00
CA ILE A 60 11.61 2.12 0.70
C ILE A 60 11.30 0.76 0.08
N GLU A 61 10.06 0.53 -0.30
CA GLU A 61 9.61 -0.71 -0.91
C GLU A 61 9.21 -0.44 -2.35
N ILE A 62 9.78 -1.21 -3.28
CA ILE A 62 9.50 -1.14 -4.71
C ILE A 62 8.67 -2.35 -5.09
N TYR A 63 7.52 -2.10 -5.72
CA TYR A 63 6.50 -3.09 -6.03
C TYR A 63 6.32 -3.26 -7.54
N TYR A 64 5.98 -4.49 -7.93
CA TYR A 64 5.50 -4.86 -9.27
C TYR A 64 4.27 -5.75 -9.09
N LEU A 65 3.16 -5.45 -9.79
CA LEU A 65 1.88 -6.15 -9.62
C LEU A 65 1.40 -6.23 -8.15
N ASN A 66 1.65 -5.17 -7.36
CA ASN A 66 1.40 -5.08 -5.93
C ASN A 66 2.13 -6.15 -5.09
N HIS A 67 3.29 -6.61 -5.57
CA HIS A 67 4.18 -7.46 -4.80
C HIS A 67 5.58 -6.87 -4.70
N LEU A 68 6.17 -7.04 -3.51
CA LEU A 68 7.47 -6.49 -3.17
C LEU A 68 8.59 -7.12 -4.03
N VAL A 69 9.27 -6.29 -4.81
CA VAL A 69 10.44 -6.62 -5.62
C VAL A 69 11.72 -6.29 -4.86
N TRP A 70 11.82 -5.07 -4.35
CA TRP A 70 12.99 -4.64 -3.57
C TRP A 70 12.57 -3.92 -2.32
N LYS A 71 13.13 -4.34 -1.19
CA LYS A 71 13.09 -3.59 0.06
C LYS A 71 14.45 -2.95 0.31
N LEU A 72 14.48 -1.63 0.37
CA LEU A 72 15.68 -0.84 0.61
C LEU A 72 15.64 -0.33 2.05
N THR A 73 16.65 -0.67 2.85
CA THR A 73 16.77 -0.25 4.25
C THR A 73 18.19 0.18 4.59
N PRO A 74 18.39 1.14 5.51
CA PRO A 74 19.70 1.39 6.09
C PRO A 74 20.25 0.13 6.78
N ALA A 75 21.55 -0.08 6.68
CA ALA A 75 22.31 -1.12 7.36
C ALA A 75 23.44 -0.50 8.20
N ASP A 76 24.21 -1.34 8.88
CA ASP A 76 25.28 -0.88 9.76
C ASP A 76 26.40 -0.16 9.00
N LYS A 77 27.09 0.76 9.69
CA LYS A 77 28.27 1.48 9.19
C LYS A 77 28.02 2.29 7.90
N GLY A 78 26.80 2.80 7.73
CA GLY A 78 26.46 3.62 6.55
C GLY A 78 26.16 2.82 5.29
N ASN A 79 26.12 1.49 5.37
CA ASN A 79 25.66 0.65 4.28
C ASN A 79 24.15 0.72 4.09
N PHE A 80 23.70 0.21 2.95
CA PHE A 80 22.31 -0.06 2.66
C PHE A 80 22.13 -1.53 2.33
N ARG A 81 20.96 -2.04 2.68
CA ARG A 81 20.52 -3.40 2.40
C ARG A 81 19.38 -3.36 1.40
N VAL A 82 19.51 -4.20 0.38
CA VAL A 82 18.49 -4.54 -0.59
C VAL A 82 18.05 -5.97 -0.28
N SER A 83 16.75 -6.21 -0.13
CA SER A 83 16.25 -7.57 0.06
C SER A 83 15.03 -7.90 -0.81
N PHE A 84 14.88 -9.19 -1.11
CA PHE A 84 13.77 -9.77 -1.87
C PHE A 84 13.44 -11.17 -1.34
N ASN A 85 12.16 -11.55 -1.38
CA ASN A 85 11.72 -12.89 -1.00
C ASN A 85 11.82 -13.87 -2.19
N PHE A 86 12.90 -14.63 -2.25
CA PHE A 86 13.14 -15.61 -3.31
C PHE A 86 12.21 -16.83 -3.26
N ASN A 87 11.33 -16.94 -2.25
CA ASN A 87 10.28 -17.94 -2.24
C ASN A 87 9.25 -17.73 -3.35
N HIS A 88 9.14 -16.54 -3.95
CA HIS A 88 8.32 -16.35 -5.16
C HIS A 88 8.77 -17.25 -6.32
N ALA A 89 10.06 -17.59 -6.38
CA ALA A 89 10.60 -18.50 -7.39
C ALA A 89 10.41 -20.00 -7.05
N LYS A 90 9.77 -20.37 -5.92
CA LYS A 90 9.75 -21.75 -5.40
C LYS A 90 9.28 -22.79 -6.41
N LEU A 91 8.32 -22.43 -7.28
CA LEU A 91 7.72 -23.33 -8.26
C LEU A 91 8.35 -23.22 -9.67
N MET A 92 9.34 -22.35 -9.85
CA MET A 92 10.02 -22.17 -11.12
C MET A 92 10.92 -23.38 -11.44
N PRO A 93 10.81 -23.98 -12.64
CA PRO A 93 11.67 -25.08 -13.06
C PRO A 93 13.17 -24.72 -13.04
N ASP A 94 13.48 -23.47 -13.36
CA ASP A 94 14.81 -22.87 -13.51
C ASP A 94 15.21 -22.01 -12.30
N ARG A 95 14.53 -22.15 -11.15
CA ARG A 95 14.82 -21.40 -9.91
C ARG A 95 16.31 -21.37 -9.56
N MET A 96 16.98 -22.52 -9.68
CA MET A 96 18.40 -22.62 -9.31
C MET A 96 19.31 -21.87 -10.30
N GLU A 97 18.88 -21.67 -11.54
CA GLU A 97 19.60 -20.86 -12.51
C GLU A 97 19.49 -19.37 -12.17
N TYR A 98 18.29 -18.89 -11.85
CA TYR A 98 18.10 -17.52 -11.35
C TYR A 98 18.89 -17.25 -10.08
N LEU A 99 18.89 -18.19 -9.13
CA LEU A 99 19.67 -18.05 -7.91
C LEU A 99 21.17 -17.94 -8.23
N LYS A 100 21.69 -18.81 -9.11
CA LYS A 100 23.10 -18.73 -9.55
C LYS A 100 23.42 -17.41 -10.23
N ARG A 101 22.54 -16.87 -11.07
CA ARG A 101 22.72 -15.55 -11.69
C ARG A 101 22.77 -14.43 -10.64
N LEU A 102 22.01 -14.54 -9.55
CA LEU A 102 22.02 -13.58 -8.45
C LEU A 102 23.24 -13.73 -7.53
N GLU A 103 23.73 -14.94 -7.29
CA GLU A 103 24.85 -15.22 -6.36
C GLU A 103 26.22 -15.22 -7.06
N MET A 104 26.36 -15.94 -8.18
CA MET A 104 27.62 -16.26 -8.85
C MET A 104 28.08 -15.19 -9.84
N ASP A 105 27.18 -14.45 -10.50
CA ASP A 105 27.56 -13.43 -11.49
C ASP A 105 28.05 -12.12 -10.85
N GLY A 106 28.52 -12.17 -9.61
CA GLY A 106 29.08 -11.03 -8.88
C GLY A 106 28.05 -9.96 -8.51
N LYS A 107 26.75 -10.27 -8.55
CA LYS A 107 25.67 -9.35 -8.13
C LYS A 107 25.61 -9.17 -6.61
N GLY A 108 26.35 -9.96 -5.83
CA GLY A 108 26.54 -9.74 -4.39
C GLY A 108 25.33 -10.10 -3.52
N PHE A 109 24.33 -10.80 -4.07
CA PHE A 109 23.22 -11.33 -3.28
C PHE A 109 23.65 -12.59 -2.52
N VAL A 110 23.11 -12.74 -1.31
CA VAL A 110 23.32 -13.91 -0.45
C VAL A 110 21.96 -14.46 -0.02
N LEU A 111 21.69 -15.73 -0.34
CA LEU A 111 20.49 -16.42 0.13
C LEU A 111 20.58 -16.73 1.63
N LYS A 112 19.53 -16.35 2.37
CA LYS A 112 19.34 -16.69 3.78
C LYS A 112 18.54 -17.98 3.92
N ASN A 113 18.65 -18.61 5.08
CA ASN A 113 17.87 -19.79 5.45
C ASN A 113 16.34 -19.54 5.45
N THR A 114 15.92 -18.27 5.52
CA THR A 114 14.50 -17.85 5.44
C THR A 114 13.94 -17.89 4.02
N GLY A 115 14.79 -18.06 3.00
CA GLY A 115 14.44 -17.89 1.59
C GLY A 115 14.48 -16.43 1.10
N GLU A 116 14.85 -15.49 1.97
CA GLU A 116 15.16 -14.11 1.58
C GLU A 116 16.56 -14.04 0.98
N ILE A 117 16.73 -13.27 -0.09
CA ILE A 117 18.05 -12.88 -0.60
C ILE A 117 18.34 -11.46 -0.17
N GLU A 118 19.58 -11.20 0.25
CA GLU A 118 20.03 -9.86 0.67
C GLU A 118 21.30 -9.45 -0.07
N TRP A 119 21.41 -8.17 -0.41
CA TRP A 119 22.63 -7.54 -0.88
C TRP A 119 22.91 -6.28 -0.07
N ILE A 120 24.08 -6.23 0.59
CA ILE A 120 24.49 -5.12 1.45
C ILE A 120 25.70 -4.43 0.83
N LYS A 121 25.62 -3.12 0.62
CA LYS A 121 26.68 -2.31 0.01
C LYS A 121 26.61 -0.86 0.50
N GLU A 122 27.73 -0.15 0.43
CA GLU A 122 27.79 1.28 0.73
C GLU A 122 27.02 2.12 -0.30
N SER A 123 27.08 1.73 -1.58
CA SER A 123 26.41 2.42 -2.69
C SER A 123 26.20 1.50 -3.89
N PHE A 124 25.10 1.70 -4.61
CA PHE A 124 24.70 0.93 -5.80
C PHE A 124 24.80 1.79 -7.06
N SER A 125 25.58 1.32 -8.02
CA SER A 125 25.80 1.97 -9.32
C SER A 125 24.80 1.53 -10.39
N LYS A 126 24.79 2.21 -11.54
CA LYS A 126 24.02 1.77 -12.72
C LYS A 126 24.47 0.42 -13.30
N LYS A 127 25.66 -0.06 -12.96
CA LYS A 127 26.10 -1.42 -13.33
C LYS A 127 25.50 -2.49 -12.42
N ASP A 128 25.33 -2.13 -11.15
CA ASP A 128 24.70 -2.96 -10.14
C ASP A 128 23.22 -3.14 -10.45
N ILE A 129 22.50 -2.00 -10.59
CA ILE A 129 21.06 -1.91 -10.76
C ILE A 129 20.75 -1.49 -12.19
N ASN A 130 20.37 -2.45 -13.02
CA ASN A 130 20.15 -2.30 -14.46
C ASN A 130 18.97 -3.14 -14.95
N ASP A 131 18.59 -2.97 -16.22
CA ASP A 131 17.44 -3.67 -16.82
C ASP A 131 17.60 -5.20 -16.80
N GLY A 132 18.83 -5.72 -16.89
CA GLY A 132 19.08 -7.16 -16.80
C GLY A 132 18.82 -7.73 -15.40
N LEU A 133 19.11 -6.95 -14.35
CA LEU A 133 18.73 -7.32 -12.98
C LEU A 133 17.21 -7.22 -12.81
N TRP A 134 16.60 -6.15 -13.30
CA TRP A 134 15.14 -6.00 -13.26
C TRP A 134 14.45 -7.17 -13.96
N GLN A 135 14.89 -7.55 -15.17
CA GLN A 135 14.31 -8.66 -15.92
C GLN A 135 14.33 -9.98 -15.13
N ILE A 136 15.39 -10.26 -14.38
CA ILE A 136 15.45 -11.45 -13.50
C ILE A 136 14.30 -11.44 -12.49
N PHE A 137 14.07 -10.31 -11.81
CA PHE A 137 12.97 -10.20 -10.86
C PHE A 137 11.62 -10.24 -11.58
N LYS A 138 11.48 -9.55 -12.70
CA LYS A 138 10.26 -9.57 -13.52
C LYS A 138 9.88 -10.99 -13.92
N ASP A 139 10.83 -11.79 -14.43
CA ASP A 139 10.59 -13.19 -14.81
C ASP A 139 10.12 -14.04 -13.63
N ILE A 140 10.72 -13.84 -12.44
CA ILE A 140 10.32 -14.53 -11.21
C ILE A 140 8.89 -14.15 -10.81
N MET A 141 8.56 -12.86 -10.86
CA MET A 141 7.26 -12.35 -10.45
C MET A 141 6.17 -12.72 -11.45
N ASP A 142 6.42 -12.58 -12.76
CA ASP A 142 5.52 -13.00 -13.83
C ASP A 142 5.21 -14.49 -13.73
N PHE A 143 6.20 -15.32 -13.40
CA PHE A 143 5.95 -16.74 -13.14
C PHE A 143 5.10 -16.97 -11.89
N CYS A 144 5.42 -16.29 -10.78
CA CYS A 144 4.74 -16.47 -9.50
C CYS A 144 3.27 -16.01 -9.55
N PHE A 145 2.99 -14.97 -10.32
CA PHE A 145 1.66 -14.35 -10.44
C PHE A 145 0.96 -14.65 -11.78
N ASP A 146 1.47 -15.65 -12.51
CA ASP A 146 0.84 -16.23 -13.68
C ASP A 146 -0.57 -16.77 -13.30
N PRO A 147 -1.66 -16.19 -13.84
CA PRO A 147 -3.02 -16.64 -13.58
C PRO A 147 -3.27 -18.12 -13.82
N LEU A 148 -2.47 -18.78 -14.67
CA LEU A 148 -2.64 -20.19 -15.00
C LEU A 148 -2.02 -21.13 -13.96
N LYS A 149 -1.14 -20.62 -13.10
CA LYS A 149 -0.41 -21.43 -12.09
C LYS A 149 -0.92 -21.20 -10.66
N GLY A 150 -1.86 -20.29 -10.47
CA GLY A 150 -2.39 -19.93 -9.16
C GLY A 150 -3.73 -19.19 -9.25
N THR A 151 -4.06 -18.46 -8.21
CA THR A 151 -5.19 -17.51 -8.27
C THR A 151 -4.70 -16.23 -8.95
N PRO A 152 -5.45 -15.61 -9.88
CA PRO A 152 -5.04 -14.40 -10.59
C PRO A 152 -4.88 -13.16 -9.70
N GLN A 153 -5.15 -13.27 -8.39
CA GLN A 153 -5.01 -12.19 -7.41
C GLN A 153 -5.67 -10.88 -7.88
N ILE A 154 -6.90 -10.98 -8.42
CA ILE A 154 -7.59 -9.87 -9.10
C ILE A 154 -7.61 -8.60 -8.24
N GLU A 155 -7.90 -8.72 -6.94
CA GLU A 155 -7.91 -7.57 -6.03
C GLU A 155 -6.53 -6.92 -5.89
N LYS A 156 -5.44 -7.69 -5.86
CA LYS A 156 -4.06 -7.17 -5.82
C LYS A 156 -3.67 -6.48 -7.13
N ARG A 157 -4.13 -7.01 -8.26
CA ARG A 157 -3.95 -6.37 -9.58
C ARG A 157 -4.70 -5.04 -9.65
N TRP A 158 -5.93 -4.98 -9.14
CA TRP A 158 -6.66 -3.72 -9.02
C TRP A 158 -5.95 -2.74 -8.09
N GLN A 159 -5.50 -3.18 -6.91
CA GLN A 159 -4.70 -2.33 -6.00
C GLN A 159 -3.48 -1.76 -6.74
N HIS A 160 -2.73 -2.59 -7.47
CA HIS A 160 -1.60 -2.14 -8.29
C HIS A 160 -1.99 -1.07 -9.32
N LYS A 161 -3.04 -1.33 -10.12
CA LYS A 161 -3.54 -0.41 -11.14
C LYS A 161 -4.02 0.91 -10.51
N PHE A 162 -4.68 0.84 -9.36
CA PHE A 162 -5.07 2.03 -8.59
C PHE A 162 -3.89 2.89 -8.22
N PHE A 163 -2.83 2.29 -7.70
CA PHE A 163 -1.64 3.05 -7.37
C PHE A 163 -1.01 3.61 -8.63
N ARG A 164 -0.73 2.80 -9.66
CA ARG A 164 -0.16 3.30 -10.93
C ARG A 164 -0.94 4.49 -11.50
N ASP A 165 -2.25 4.34 -11.67
CA ASP A 165 -3.07 5.33 -12.38
C ASP A 165 -3.34 6.60 -11.53
N PHE A 166 -3.39 6.48 -10.20
CA PHE A 166 -3.58 7.59 -9.27
C PHE A 166 -2.28 8.08 -8.61
N HIS A 167 -1.12 7.65 -9.10
CA HIS A 167 0.19 8.11 -8.65
C HIS A 167 0.87 8.98 -9.71
N THR A 168 0.08 9.73 -10.48
CA THR A 168 0.57 10.59 -11.55
C THR A 168 0.47 12.07 -11.19
N TYR A 169 1.28 12.90 -11.86
CA TYR A 169 1.32 14.33 -11.62
C TYR A 169 -0.03 15.05 -11.85
N GLU A 170 -0.84 14.57 -12.78
CA GLU A 170 -2.16 15.17 -13.07
C GLU A 170 -3.07 15.11 -11.83
N CYS A 171 -3.02 13.98 -11.12
CA CYS A 171 -3.86 13.67 -9.95
C CYS A 171 -3.66 14.59 -8.75
N LEU A 172 -2.45 15.15 -8.54
CA LEU A 172 -2.23 16.00 -7.37
C LEU A 172 -2.69 17.44 -7.58
N THR A 173 -2.61 17.97 -8.80
CA THR A 173 -3.04 19.36 -9.04
C THR A 173 -4.54 19.47 -9.20
N LYS A 174 -5.19 18.37 -9.61
CA LYS A 174 -6.63 18.18 -9.69
C LYS A 174 -6.93 16.69 -9.47
N GLY A 175 -7.71 16.37 -8.44
CA GLY A 175 -8.21 15.01 -8.26
C GLY A 175 -7.51 14.25 -7.14
N PHE A 176 -7.30 12.96 -7.36
CA PHE A 176 -7.09 11.97 -6.32
C PHE A 176 -5.73 11.28 -6.46
N TYR A 177 -4.90 11.36 -5.42
CA TYR A 177 -3.55 10.81 -5.36
C TYR A 177 -3.42 9.71 -4.31
N VAL A 178 -3.06 8.48 -4.71
CA VAL A 178 -2.81 7.36 -3.78
C VAL A 178 -1.34 7.34 -3.40
N TYR A 179 -1.04 7.35 -2.09
CA TYR A 179 0.33 7.36 -1.59
C TYR A 179 0.69 6.13 -0.76
N ASP A 180 -0.30 5.28 -0.44
CA ASP A 180 -0.12 4.04 0.31
C ASP A 180 -1.08 2.94 -0.18
N LEU A 181 -0.56 1.74 -0.40
CA LEU A 181 -1.30 0.50 -0.67
C LEU A 181 -0.99 -0.56 0.38
N GLU A 182 -1.95 -1.47 0.57
CA GLU A 182 -1.91 -2.51 1.59
C GLU A 182 -1.62 -1.90 2.94
N TYR A 183 -2.40 -0.88 3.29
CA TYR A 183 -2.16 -0.16 4.52
C TYR A 183 -2.37 -1.11 5.71
N HIS A 184 -1.31 -1.25 6.51
CA HIS A 184 -1.37 -1.96 7.79
C HIS A 184 -0.93 -1.04 8.92
N GLN A 185 -1.81 -0.79 9.90
CA GLN A 185 -1.54 -0.01 11.09
C GLN A 185 -0.50 -0.76 11.93
N LYS A 186 0.70 -0.18 12.07
CA LYS A 186 1.67 -0.70 13.04
C LYS A 186 1.05 -0.55 14.43
N LEU A 187 1.17 -1.60 15.24
CA LEU A 187 0.82 -1.53 16.65
C LEU A 187 2.07 -1.53 17.53
N PRO A 188 1.98 -0.97 18.75
CA PRO A 188 3.08 -1.04 19.70
C PRO A 188 3.38 -2.51 20.00
N ASN A 189 4.61 -2.93 19.75
CA ASN A 189 5.06 -4.26 20.14
C ASN A 189 5.37 -4.32 21.64
N LYS A 190 5.54 -5.54 22.17
CA LYS A 190 5.84 -5.77 23.59
C LYS A 190 7.01 -4.94 24.11
N LYS A 191 8.10 -4.80 23.34
CA LYS A 191 9.28 -4.04 23.73
C LYS A 191 8.99 -2.54 23.81
N GLU A 192 8.20 -2.00 22.89
CA GLU A 192 7.76 -0.61 22.90
C GLU A 192 6.85 -0.33 24.11
N LEU A 193 5.89 -1.23 24.37
CA LEU A 193 4.99 -1.14 25.51
C LEU A 193 5.73 -1.18 26.86
N ASN A 194 6.69 -2.10 27.02
CA ASN A 194 7.51 -2.19 28.23
C ASN A 194 8.33 -0.92 28.47
N LYS A 195 8.79 -0.26 27.40
CA LYS A 195 9.46 1.05 27.50
C LYS A 195 8.50 2.18 27.84
N MET A 196 7.27 2.13 27.34
CA MET A 196 6.24 3.15 27.61
C MET A 196 5.68 3.06 29.03
N PHE A 197 5.55 1.83 29.55
CA PHE A 197 4.96 1.51 30.84
C PHE A 197 6.01 0.83 31.74
N ILE A 198 7.09 1.55 32.01
CA ILE A 198 8.24 1.05 32.79
C ILE A 198 7.77 0.49 34.14
N GLY A 199 8.30 -0.69 34.50
CA GLY A 199 8.00 -1.35 35.78
C GLY A 199 6.70 -2.15 35.78
N LYS A 200 6.01 -2.30 34.64
CA LYS A 200 4.82 -3.15 34.50
C LYS A 200 5.17 -4.56 34.02
N THR A 201 4.56 -5.55 34.65
CA THR A 201 4.56 -6.95 34.25
C THR A 201 3.62 -7.19 33.07
N ASP A 202 3.78 -8.32 32.38
CA ASP A 202 2.90 -8.70 31.26
C ASP A 202 1.42 -8.80 31.68
N ASP A 203 1.16 -9.32 32.88
CA ASP A 203 -0.21 -9.46 33.40
C ASP A 203 -0.82 -8.12 33.78
N GLU A 204 -0.02 -7.18 34.29
CA GLU A 204 -0.45 -5.79 34.45
C GLU A 204 -0.76 -5.14 33.09
N LEU A 205 0.08 -5.33 32.07
CA LEU A 205 -0.19 -4.81 30.72
C LEU A 205 -1.45 -5.40 30.10
N LYS A 206 -1.74 -6.69 30.33
CA LYS A 206 -3.00 -7.33 29.92
C LYS A 206 -4.19 -6.71 30.65
N SER A 207 -4.07 -6.51 31.96
CA SER A 207 -5.10 -5.90 32.81
C SER A 207 -5.38 -4.45 32.41
N MET A 208 -4.36 -3.73 31.94
CA MET A 208 -4.45 -2.37 31.38
C MET A 208 -5.01 -2.34 29.95
N GLY A 209 -5.15 -3.49 29.29
CA GLY A 209 -5.63 -3.62 27.92
C GLY A 209 -4.63 -3.15 26.85
N VAL A 210 -3.35 -3.01 27.20
CA VAL A 210 -2.28 -2.57 26.28
C VAL A 210 -1.32 -3.69 25.87
N HIS A 211 -1.50 -4.91 26.39
CA HIS A 211 -0.73 -6.06 25.92
C HIS A 211 -0.91 -6.28 24.41
N SER A 212 0.16 -6.68 23.71
CA SER A 212 0.18 -6.76 22.24
C SER A 212 -0.97 -7.58 21.64
N ASP A 213 -1.34 -8.72 22.24
CA ASP A 213 -2.47 -9.54 21.78
C ASP A 213 -3.83 -8.89 22.01
N VAL A 214 -3.97 -8.05 23.05
CA VAL A 214 -5.19 -7.28 23.30
C VAL A 214 -5.30 -6.16 22.28
N MET A 215 -4.21 -5.41 22.08
CA MET A 215 -4.14 -4.33 21.09
C MET A 215 -4.45 -4.81 19.67
N LYS A 216 -3.94 -5.98 19.26
CA LYS A 216 -4.22 -6.59 17.94
C LYS A 216 -5.72 -6.80 17.71
N ASN A 217 -6.43 -7.25 18.73
CA ASN A 217 -7.86 -7.54 18.62
C ASN A 217 -8.75 -6.30 18.61
N VAL A 218 -8.24 -5.19 19.17
CA VAL A 218 -8.95 -3.92 19.29
C VAL A 218 -8.69 -3.04 18.07
N VAL A 219 -7.45 -2.93 17.60
CA VAL A 219 -7.05 -1.85 16.67
C VAL A 219 -6.87 -2.31 15.21
N VAL A 220 -6.61 -3.60 14.94
CA VAL A 220 -6.19 -4.09 13.59
C VAL A 220 -7.36 -4.61 12.76
N LYS A 221 -8.58 -4.67 13.31
CA LYS A 221 -9.69 -5.18 12.51
C LYS A 221 -10.10 -4.09 11.52
N ASN A 222 -9.90 -4.37 10.23
CA ASN A 222 -10.49 -3.68 9.08
C ASN A 222 -9.83 -2.33 8.73
N GLU A 223 -8.52 -2.39 8.56
CA GLU A 223 -7.70 -1.36 7.95
C GLU A 223 -8.13 -1.13 6.48
N PRO A 224 -8.02 0.11 5.95
CA PRO A 224 -8.23 0.35 4.53
C PRO A 224 -7.20 -0.40 3.68
N ASP A 225 -7.58 -0.73 2.45
CA ASP A 225 -6.65 -1.24 1.44
C ASP A 225 -5.69 -0.15 0.96
N PHE A 226 -6.13 1.11 0.91
CA PHE A 226 -5.30 2.23 0.46
C PHE A 226 -5.56 3.52 1.23
N ILE A 227 -4.56 4.41 1.20
CA ILE A 227 -4.69 5.79 1.67
C ILE A 227 -4.27 6.75 0.55
N GLY A 228 -5.08 7.79 0.35
CA GLY A 228 -4.83 8.82 -0.63
C GLY A 228 -5.30 10.20 -0.20
N ILE A 229 -5.04 11.19 -1.05
CA ILE A 229 -5.48 12.58 -0.88
C ILE A 229 -6.29 12.98 -2.10
N GLU A 230 -7.43 13.60 -1.89
CA GLU A 230 -8.20 14.25 -2.94
C GLU A 230 -8.14 15.77 -2.74
N LEU A 231 -7.77 16.49 -3.80
CA LEU A 231 -7.82 17.95 -3.85
C LEU A 231 -8.96 18.36 -4.79
N ASP A 232 -10.04 18.84 -4.20
CA ASP A 232 -11.19 19.35 -4.93
C ASP A 232 -10.99 20.83 -5.23
N THR A 233 -10.77 21.15 -6.51
CA THR A 233 -10.55 22.53 -6.94
C THR A 233 -11.83 23.35 -7.09
N GLU A 234 -12.99 22.70 -7.23
CA GLU A 234 -14.28 23.40 -7.34
C GLU A 234 -14.72 23.94 -5.99
N THR A 235 -14.56 23.13 -4.94
CA THR A 235 -14.91 23.51 -3.57
C THR A 235 -13.73 24.08 -2.78
N ASN A 236 -12.50 23.98 -3.32
CA ASN A 236 -11.25 24.30 -2.64
C ASN A 236 -11.07 23.50 -1.32
N GLU A 237 -11.60 22.28 -1.30
CA GLU A 237 -11.52 21.37 -0.16
C GLU A 237 -10.46 20.29 -0.39
N SER A 238 -10.05 19.64 0.69
CA SER A 238 -9.06 18.56 0.60
C SER A 238 -9.41 17.45 1.57
N TYR A 239 -9.33 16.22 1.07
CA TYR A 239 -9.79 15.05 1.77
C TYR A 239 -8.66 14.04 1.92
N LEU A 240 -8.55 13.47 3.10
CA LEU A 240 -7.82 12.24 3.35
C LEU A 240 -8.77 11.08 3.09
N ILE A 241 -8.40 10.26 2.11
CA ILE A 241 -9.19 9.13 1.63
C ILE A 241 -8.73 7.86 2.33
N PHE A 242 -9.67 7.16 2.94
CA PHE A 242 -9.51 5.79 3.40
C PHE A 242 -10.33 4.90 2.48
N GLY A 243 -9.67 4.00 1.78
CA GLY A 243 -10.29 3.25 0.71
C GLY A 243 -10.24 1.74 0.90
N GLU A 244 -11.35 1.06 0.59
CA GLU A 244 -11.46 -0.40 0.49
C GLU A 244 -11.74 -0.77 -0.96
N ILE A 245 -11.04 -1.77 -1.49
CA ILE A 245 -11.25 -2.29 -2.84
C ILE A 245 -11.87 -3.69 -2.75
N LYS A 246 -13.00 -3.88 -3.42
CA LYS A 246 -13.59 -5.21 -3.65
C LYS A 246 -13.65 -5.48 -5.14
N SER A 247 -13.23 -6.69 -5.52
CA SER A 247 -13.19 -7.09 -6.94
C SER A 247 -13.97 -8.36 -7.27
N LEU A 248 -14.25 -9.21 -6.28
CA LEU A 248 -14.91 -10.50 -6.51
C LEU A 248 -16.31 -10.51 -5.90
N TYR A 249 -17.30 -11.04 -6.62
CA TYR A 249 -18.67 -11.17 -6.10
C TYR A 249 -18.68 -11.91 -4.75
N LYS A 250 -17.94 -13.03 -4.66
CA LYS A 250 -17.86 -13.82 -3.42
C LYS A 250 -17.22 -13.10 -2.25
N SER A 251 -16.29 -12.15 -2.48
CA SER A 251 -15.63 -11.42 -1.38
C SER A 251 -16.52 -10.33 -0.80
N CYS A 252 -17.62 -9.99 -1.47
CA CYS A 252 -18.59 -9.00 -1.00
C CYS A 252 -19.52 -9.51 0.10
N ASN A 253 -19.54 -10.83 0.35
CA ASN A 253 -20.39 -11.47 1.36
C ASN A 253 -19.60 -11.97 2.58
N GLY A 254 -20.26 -12.02 3.74
CA GLY A 254 -19.73 -12.64 4.96
C GLY A 254 -19.01 -11.66 5.91
N LYS A 255 -18.18 -12.21 6.80
CA LYS A 255 -17.52 -11.45 7.89
C LYS A 255 -16.49 -10.40 7.42
N SER A 256 -16.09 -10.49 6.15
CA SER A 256 -15.22 -9.55 5.43
C SER A 256 -15.89 -9.04 4.16
N GLY A 257 -17.24 -9.10 4.11
CA GLY A 257 -18.05 -8.57 3.02
C GLY A 257 -18.26 -7.06 3.13
N ILE A 258 -18.92 -6.48 2.12
CA ILE A 258 -19.14 -5.03 1.99
C ILE A 258 -19.78 -4.44 3.25
N MET A 259 -20.90 -5.00 3.70
CA MET A 259 -21.62 -4.48 4.88
C MET A 259 -20.75 -4.43 6.13
N SER A 260 -19.93 -5.47 6.32
CA SER A 260 -19.01 -5.54 7.46
C SER A 260 -17.91 -4.50 7.33
N HIS A 261 -17.29 -4.36 6.14
CA HIS A 261 -16.25 -3.33 5.94
C HIS A 261 -16.78 -1.92 6.13
N LEU A 262 -17.98 -1.61 5.63
CA LEU A 262 -18.61 -0.30 5.80
C LEU A 262 -18.74 0.09 7.29
N GLU A 263 -19.23 -0.83 8.13
CA GLU A 263 -19.35 -0.59 9.58
C GLU A 263 -17.99 -0.42 10.24
N LYS A 264 -17.04 -1.30 9.91
CA LYS A 264 -15.76 -1.32 10.61
C LYS A 264 -14.82 -0.21 10.17
N MET A 265 -14.87 0.22 8.91
CA MET A 265 -14.14 1.41 8.46
C MET A 265 -14.66 2.66 9.17
N LYS A 266 -15.99 2.76 9.40
CA LYS A 266 -16.55 3.84 10.24
C LYS A 266 -15.95 3.80 11.64
N GLU A 267 -15.89 2.63 12.28
CA GLU A 267 -15.26 2.49 13.60
C GLU A 267 -13.78 2.89 13.61
N PHE A 268 -13.04 2.57 12.55
CA PHE A 268 -11.65 3.00 12.36
C PHE A 268 -11.57 4.54 12.25
N MET A 269 -12.45 5.16 11.45
CA MET A 269 -12.50 6.61 11.28
C MET A 269 -12.90 7.37 12.54
N GLU A 270 -13.68 6.76 13.43
CA GLU A 270 -14.00 7.32 14.75
C GLU A 270 -12.82 7.25 15.74
N THR A 271 -11.70 6.64 15.35
CA THR A 271 -10.50 6.54 16.19
C THR A 271 -9.59 7.75 15.93
N ASP A 272 -9.97 8.91 16.47
CA ASP A 272 -9.34 10.23 16.25
C ASP A 272 -7.81 10.21 16.26
N ILE A 273 -7.21 9.47 17.18
CA ILE A 273 -5.76 9.38 17.34
C ILE A 273 -5.05 8.80 16.11
N LEU A 274 -5.65 7.80 15.44
CA LEU A 274 -5.09 7.19 14.24
C LEU A 274 -5.31 8.11 13.05
N VAL A 275 -6.52 8.64 12.90
CA VAL A 275 -6.88 9.57 11.82
C VAL A 275 -5.99 10.81 11.86
N ASN A 276 -5.76 11.39 13.03
CA ASN A 276 -4.90 12.55 13.18
C ASN A 276 -3.44 12.25 12.85
N LYS A 277 -2.94 11.04 13.14
CA LYS A 277 -1.60 10.62 12.68
C LYS A 277 -1.53 10.53 11.16
N ARG A 278 -2.56 9.97 10.51
CA ARG A 278 -2.64 9.89 9.04
C ARG A 278 -2.74 11.26 8.37
N LYS A 279 -3.48 12.20 8.97
CA LYS A 279 -3.49 13.61 8.53
C LYS A 279 -2.11 14.27 8.68
N ALA A 280 -1.45 14.06 9.82
CA ALA A 280 -0.14 14.64 10.11
C ALA A 280 0.96 14.12 9.17
N GLU A 281 0.89 12.87 8.71
CA GLU A 281 1.88 12.32 7.79
C GLU A 281 1.59 12.61 6.31
N ALA A 282 0.33 12.88 5.93
CA ALA A 282 -0.02 13.08 4.53
C ALA A 282 0.85 14.16 3.86
N GLU A 283 1.06 15.27 4.57
CA GLU A 283 1.90 16.38 4.11
C GLU A 283 3.35 15.94 3.90
N SER A 284 3.96 15.23 4.86
CA SER A 284 5.33 14.76 4.73
C SER A 284 5.48 13.68 3.67
N MET A 285 4.49 12.81 3.49
CA MET A 285 4.45 11.82 2.43
C MET A 285 4.44 12.47 1.04
N LEU A 286 3.57 13.44 0.81
CA LEU A 286 3.51 14.15 -0.47
C LEU A 286 4.80 14.94 -0.75
N GLN A 287 5.43 15.50 0.28
CA GLN A 287 6.75 16.13 0.14
C GLN A 287 7.83 15.11 -0.28
N GLN A 288 7.80 13.87 0.24
CA GLN A 288 8.75 12.83 -0.15
C GLN A 288 8.55 12.35 -1.57
N TYR A 289 7.31 12.13 -2.00
CA TYR A 289 7.00 11.82 -3.40
C TYR A 289 7.36 12.97 -4.34
N SER A 290 7.26 14.22 -3.89
CA SER A 290 7.78 15.35 -4.65
C SER A 290 9.31 15.35 -4.75
N ALA A 291 10.02 14.98 -3.69
CA ALA A 291 11.48 14.91 -3.70
C ALA A 291 12.04 13.89 -4.71
N ILE A 292 11.29 12.82 -5.00
CA ILE A 292 11.66 11.83 -6.04
C ILE A 292 11.08 12.15 -7.42
N GLY A 293 10.41 13.31 -7.56
CA GLY A 293 9.87 13.81 -8.82
C GLY A 293 8.62 13.08 -9.29
N ASP A 294 7.90 12.36 -8.42
CA ASP A 294 6.55 11.85 -8.74
C ASP A 294 5.53 12.99 -8.72
N ILE A 295 5.76 13.97 -7.85
CA ILE A 295 4.96 15.18 -7.73
C ILE A 295 5.79 16.39 -8.14
N THR A 296 5.43 17.05 -9.24
CA THR A 296 6.18 18.24 -9.72
C THR A 296 5.63 19.58 -9.21
N LYS A 297 4.44 19.60 -8.59
CA LYS A 297 3.87 20.80 -7.94
C LYS A 297 3.42 20.50 -6.51
N THR A 298 4.01 21.19 -5.55
CA THR A 298 3.69 21.09 -4.10
C THR A 298 2.98 22.33 -3.57
N THR A 299 2.53 23.22 -4.45
CA THR A 299 1.79 24.43 -4.07
C THR A 299 0.53 24.03 -3.29
N GLY A 300 0.38 24.55 -2.07
CA GLY A 300 -0.78 24.28 -1.22
C GLY A 300 -0.66 23.07 -0.28
N LEU A 301 0.52 22.42 -0.21
CA LEU A 301 0.75 21.36 0.78
C LEU A 301 0.96 21.92 2.21
N GLU A 302 1.42 23.16 2.34
CA GLU A 302 1.67 23.76 3.65
C GLU A 302 0.39 23.81 4.48
N GLY A 303 0.44 23.17 5.67
CA GLY A 303 -0.71 23.10 6.56
C GLY A 303 -1.84 22.21 6.07
N LEU A 304 -1.61 21.38 5.04
CA LEU A 304 -2.56 20.38 4.53
C LEU A 304 -3.12 19.53 5.68
N SER A 305 -2.24 19.06 6.56
CA SER A 305 -2.58 18.26 7.75
C SER A 305 -3.72 18.85 8.61
N LYS A 306 -3.81 20.20 8.70
CA LYS A 306 -4.82 20.90 9.51
C LYS A 306 -6.17 21.08 8.79
N ARG A 307 -6.17 21.06 7.46
CA ARG A 307 -7.36 21.32 6.63
C ARG A 307 -7.98 20.06 6.02
N LEU A 308 -7.29 18.92 6.10
CA LEU A 308 -7.81 17.64 5.59
C LEU A 308 -9.12 17.27 6.29
N LYS A 309 -10.20 17.20 5.49
CA LYS A 309 -11.41 16.47 5.82
C LYS A 309 -11.19 14.97 5.62
N ILE A 310 -12.14 14.17 6.06
CA ILE A 310 -12.08 12.72 5.90
C ILE A 310 -13.12 12.30 4.88
N LYS A 311 -12.75 11.36 4.01
CA LYS A 311 -13.67 10.65 3.14
C LYS A 311 -13.38 9.15 3.22
N ASN A 312 -14.44 8.37 3.42
CA ASN A 312 -14.39 6.92 3.38
C ASN A 312 -14.93 6.45 2.02
N VAL A 313 -14.21 5.55 1.36
CA VAL A 313 -14.53 5.14 -0.02
C VAL A 313 -14.55 3.63 -0.13
N LEU A 314 -15.64 3.10 -0.66
CA LEU A 314 -15.75 1.73 -1.14
C LEU A 314 -15.59 1.72 -2.65
N VAL A 315 -14.50 1.15 -3.12
CA VAL A 315 -14.21 0.96 -4.54
C VAL A 315 -14.66 -0.43 -4.97
N LEU A 316 -15.53 -0.48 -5.97
CA LEU A 316 -16.03 -1.73 -6.55
C LEU A 316 -15.53 -1.88 -7.97
N THR A 317 -14.96 -3.04 -8.26
CA THR A 317 -14.36 -3.34 -9.56
C THR A 317 -14.92 -4.64 -10.17
N ASP A 318 -14.60 -4.88 -11.44
CA ASP A 318 -14.91 -6.13 -12.13
C ASP A 318 -13.88 -7.23 -11.76
N SER A 319 -14.20 -8.49 -12.07
CA SER A 319 -13.36 -9.66 -11.82
C SER A 319 -12.53 -10.11 -13.05
N LYS A 320 -12.51 -9.32 -14.12
CA LYS A 320 -11.87 -9.69 -15.38
C LYS A 320 -10.41 -9.28 -15.46
N TYR A 321 -9.66 -10.02 -16.26
CA TYR A 321 -8.22 -9.84 -16.50
C TYR A 321 -7.86 -10.42 -17.89
N HIS A 322 -6.67 -10.11 -18.39
CA HIS A 322 -6.13 -10.70 -19.62
C HIS A 322 -5.33 -11.97 -19.31
N ASP A 323 -5.64 -13.06 -20.01
CA ASP A 323 -4.81 -14.27 -19.97
C ASP A 323 -3.51 -14.09 -20.78
N LYS A 324 -2.66 -15.12 -20.80
CA LYS A 324 -1.40 -15.12 -21.56
C LYS A 324 -1.56 -14.92 -23.08
N ASN A 325 -2.76 -15.13 -23.62
CA ASN A 325 -3.08 -14.95 -25.03
C ASN A 325 -3.73 -13.57 -25.27
N ASN A 326 -3.66 -12.68 -24.28
CA ASN A 326 -4.32 -11.38 -24.28
C ASN A 326 -5.84 -11.47 -24.48
N THR A 327 -6.46 -12.55 -24.00
CA THR A 327 -7.91 -12.74 -24.02
C THR A 327 -8.51 -12.33 -22.68
N VAL A 328 -9.60 -11.56 -22.71
CA VAL A 328 -10.32 -11.17 -21.50
C VAL A 328 -11.04 -12.39 -20.90
N VAL A 329 -10.72 -12.71 -19.66
CA VAL A 329 -11.29 -13.82 -18.89
C VAL A 329 -11.94 -13.29 -17.62
N GLU A 330 -13.11 -13.80 -17.28
CA GLU A 330 -13.80 -13.50 -16.03
C GLU A 330 -13.46 -14.57 -14.97
N TRP A 331 -12.91 -14.15 -13.83
CA TRP A 331 -12.44 -15.09 -12.82
C TRP A 331 -13.58 -15.72 -11.99
N ASP A 332 -14.59 -14.93 -11.63
CA ASP A 332 -15.74 -15.39 -10.85
C ASP A 332 -16.95 -15.54 -11.77
N LYS A 333 -17.58 -16.72 -11.80
CA LYS A 333 -18.76 -16.99 -12.64
C LYS A 333 -19.96 -16.09 -12.29
N LYS A 334 -19.99 -15.53 -11.07
CA LYS A 334 -21.01 -14.54 -10.67
C LYS A 334 -20.63 -13.10 -11.02
N GLY A 335 -19.43 -12.91 -11.57
CA GLY A 335 -18.83 -11.64 -11.94
C GLY A 335 -18.10 -10.93 -10.80
N GLY A 336 -17.86 -9.63 -11.00
CA GLY A 336 -17.14 -8.79 -10.03
C GLY A 336 -17.99 -8.24 -8.89
N ALA A 337 -17.35 -7.40 -8.08
CA ALA A 337 -18.01 -6.69 -6.99
C ALA A 337 -19.03 -5.65 -7.49
N ILE A 338 -18.86 -5.12 -8.70
CA ILE A 338 -19.86 -4.26 -9.35
C ILE A 338 -21.18 -5.01 -9.56
N LYS A 339 -21.12 -6.27 -10.04
CA LYS A 339 -22.33 -7.09 -10.22
C LYS A 339 -23.03 -7.37 -8.89
N TYR A 340 -22.26 -7.65 -7.84
CA TYR A 340 -22.79 -7.78 -6.49
C TYR A 340 -23.51 -6.50 -6.04
N PHE A 341 -22.92 -5.34 -6.31
CA PHE A 341 -23.55 -4.06 -6.01
C PHE A 341 -24.86 -3.85 -6.77
N GLU A 342 -24.92 -4.20 -8.05
CA GLU A 342 -26.17 -4.11 -8.82
C GLU A 342 -27.27 -5.00 -8.24
N ASP A 343 -26.92 -6.21 -7.81
CA ASP A 343 -27.85 -7.17 -7.22
C ASP A 343 -28.37 -6.75 -5.83
N ASN A 344 -27.62 -5.90 -5.12
CA ASN A 344 -27.90 -5.50 -3.74
C ASN A 344 -27.88 -3.96 -3.58
N ARG A 345 -28.20 -3.23 -4.65
CA ARG A 345 -27.93 -1.79 -4.79
C ARG A 345 -28.50 -0.96 -3.64
N ASN A 346 -29.78 -1.15 -3.33
CA ASN A 346 -30.47 -0.33 -2.34
C ASN A 346 -29.88 -0.55 -0.95
N ASP A 347 -29.70 -1.79 -0.53
CA ASP A 347 -29.15 -2.12 0.79
C ASP A 347 -27.73 -1.56 0.96
N ILE A 348 -26.88 -1.64 -0.08
CA ILE A 348 -25.52 -1.13 0.00
C ILE A 348 -25.51 0.40 0.02
N ILE A 349 -26.34 1.05 -0.79
CA ILE A 349 -26.50 2.51 -0.75
C ILE A 349 -26.97 2.92 0.64
N ASP A 350 -28.07 2.37 1.14
CA ASP A 350 -28.62 2.74 2.45
C ASP A 350 -27.57 2.59 3.56
N LYS A 351 -26.81 1.48 3.54
CA LYS A 351 -25.73 1.27 4.50
C LYS A 351 -24.58 2.26 4.32
N ALA A 352 -24.15 2.53 3.10
CA ALA A 352 -23.11 3.51 2.81
C ALA A 352 -23.48 4.90 3.33
N ASN A 353 -24.76 5.29 3.23
CA ASN A 353 -25.28 6.58 3.71
C ASN A 353 -25.24 6.64 5.23
N GLU A 354 -25.69 5.57 5.89
CA GLU A 354 -25.66 5.42 7.34
C GLU A 354 -24.25 5.58 7.93
N VAL A 355 -23.23 5.12 7.17
CA VAL A 355 -21.83 5.17 7.61
C VAL A 355 -21.01 6.31 7.02
N GLY A 356 -21.59 7.14 6.14
CA GLY A 356 -20.89 8.23 5.47
C GLY A 356 -19.77 7.75 4.54
N CYS A 357 -20.03 6.70 3.76
CA CYS A 357 -19.10 6.13 2.79
C CYS A 357 -19.54 6.43 1.35
N GLU A 358 -18.62 6.87 0.51
CA GLU A 358 -18.85 7.00 -0.93
C GLU A 358 -18.62 5.66 -1.63
N ILE A 359 -19.43 5.38 -2.65
CA ILE A 359 -19.27 4.18 -3.48
C ILE A 359 -18.71 4.60 -4.83
N TRP A 360 -17.52 4.12 -5.16
CA TRP A 360 -16.86 4.34 -6.43
C TRP A 360 -16.95 3.08 -7.29
N LEU A 361 -17.61 3.20 -8.46
CA LEU A 361 -17.69 2.13 -9.44
C LEU A 361 -16.66 2.37 -10.53
N VAL A 362 -15.70 1.46 -10.64
CA VAL A 362 -14.68 1.50 -11.70
C VAL A 362 -15.32 1.10 -13.03
N LYS A 363 -15.11 1.89 -14.08
CA LYS A 363 -15.64 1.59 -15.41
C LYS A 363 -14.80 0.58 -16.19
N ASN A 364 -13.53 0.47 -15.85
CA ASN A 364 -12.59 -0.43 -16.50
C ASN A 364 -13.08 -1.87 -16.33
N ALA A 365 -13.06 -2.63 -17.43
CA ALA A 365 -13.47 -4.02 -17.41
C ALA A 365 -12.39 -4.92 -16.81
N CYS A 366 -11.10 -4.59 -17.02
CA CYS A 366 -9.98 -5.44 -16.68
C CYS A 366 -8.98 -4.74 -15.76
N CYS A 367 -8.37 -5.50 -14.85
CA CYS A 367 -7.38 -4.98 -13.90
C CYS A 367 -5.97 -4.78 -14.49
N ASP A 368 -5.72 -5.28 -15.70
CA ASP A 368 -4.42 -5.31 -16.36
C ASP A 368 -4.47 -4.70 -17.79
N ASP A 369 -5.52 -3.91 -18.08
CA ASP A 369 -5.53 -3.10 -19.29
C ASP A 369 -4.69 -1.81 -19.11
N GLU A 370 -4.28 -1.22 -20.23
CA GLU A 370 -3.57 0.07 -20.23
C GLU A 370 -4.49 1.29 -20.15
N THR A 371 -5.81 1.07 -20.10
CA THR A 371 -6.74 2.20 -20.01
C THR A 371 -6.67 2.78 -18.61
N PRO A 372 -6.40 4.09 -18.41
CA PRO A 372 -6.41 4.68 -17.08
C PRO A 372 -7.74 4.44 -16.35
N ILE A 373 -7.70 4.26 -15.04
CA ILE A 373 -8.92 4.09 -14.25
C ILE A 373 -9.83 5.30 -14.47
N THR A 374 -11.06 5.01 -14.90
CA THR A 374 -12.13 6.00 -14.91
C THR A 374 -13.23 5.58 -13.96
N MET A 375 -13.65 6.53 -13.13
CA MET A 375 -14.78 6.33 -12.23
C MET A 375 -16.07 6.70 -12.94
N LYS A 376 -17.15 5.97 -12.65
CA LYS A 376 -18.50 6.50 -12.86
C LYS A 376 -18.81 7.38 -11.65
N HIS A 377 -18.62 8.69 -11.76
CA HIS A 377 -18.74 9.59 -10.62
C HIS A 377 -20.09 9.44 -9.88
N ASN A 378 -19.91 9.28 -8.57
CA ASN A 378 -20.74 9.52 -7.40
C ASN A 378 -22.23 9.19 -7.52
N ILE A 379 -22.58 7.99 -7.02
CA ILE A 379 -23.78 7.92 -6.19
C ILE A 379 -23.41 8.66 -4.90
N CYS A 380 -23.47 9.98 -4.95
CA CYS A 380 -23.26 10.84 -3.79
C CYS A 380 -24.50 10.64 -2.94
N CYS A 381 -24.34 9.93 -1.84
CA CYS A 381 -25.48 9.58 -1.04
C CYS A 381 -25.62 10.45 0.20
N ILE A 382 -25.54 11.77 0.02
CA ILE A 382 -26.04 12.71 1.02
C ILE A 382 -26.78 13.80 0.25
N LYS A 383 -28.09 13.93 0.54
CA LYS A 383 -28.90 15.10 0.22
C LYS A 383 -28.57 16.23 1.17
#